data_AF-A0A9X1RPF8-F1
#
_entry.id   AF-A0A9X1RPF8-F1
#
_cell.length_a   1.000
_cell.length_b   1.000
_cell.length_c   1.000
_cell.angle_alpha   90.00
_cell.angle_beta   90.00
_cell.angle_gamma   90.00
#
_symmetry.space_group_name_H-M   'P 1'
#
loop_
_entity.id
_entity.type
_entity.pdbx_description
1 polymer ?
#
loop_
_entity_poly.entity_id
_entity_poly.type
_entity_poly.pdbx_seq_one_letter_code
_entity_poly.pdbx_strand_id
1 'polypeptide(L)'
;MGRGRARGRAIAPRHDGESRRTGCAREARTRFGEDAQVRASVRYAAAQRGRQGAQARGARGDPEPAERSMNAMNDARAPRTALCHYTTDAVYYGDADLVRDLLGQASFIDVFMKQTFGRVPSAGERRIVDAVLVTLMEHGMTPSAIATRMIYASSPENLQAGVAAGLLAVASRFVGTMEPAAQLLGRIAASEDAAAQAARVAQDYRARREAVPGFGHHLHKPDDPRAIALLALAREVGTYGPYCEALGHLAAAVDVAAGRHITINATGAIAALLGDIGIPTALMRGFAVLSRAAGLISHIAEEQRDPSGRFIWSLVDEAMTDIPSVG
;
A
#
# COMPACT_ATOMS: atom_id res chain seq x y z
N MET A 1 -3.76 -57.52 31.70
CA MET A 1 -2.62 -58.43 31.43
C MET A 1 -1.75 -57.77 30.36
N GLY A 2 -0.68 -57.08 30.75
CA GLY A 2 0.71 -57.47 30.48
C GLY A 2 1.36 -56.42 29.54
N ARG A 3 2.16 -55.45 30.04
CA ARG A 3 3.65 -55.45 30.15
C ARG A 3 4.33 -55.86 28.82
N GLY A 4 5.26 -55.14 28.19
CA GLY A 4 5.95 -53.89 28.52
C GLY A 4 7.20 -53.66 27.63
N ARG A 5 7.86 -52.52 27.87
CA ARG A 5 9.31 -52.20 27.70
C ARG A 5 9.99 -52.17 26.31
N ALA A 6 10.23 -50.93 25.87
CA ALA A 6 11.54 -50.27 25.64
C ALA A 6 12.75 -51.05 25.09
N ARG A 7 13.46 -50.43 24.12
CA ARG A 7 14.92 -50.25 24.09
C ARG A 7 15.32 -49.22 23.03
N GLY A 8 16.01 -48.16 23.45
CA GLY A 8 16.73 -47.23 22.57
C GLY A 8 18.13 -47.73 22.24
N ARG A 9 18.77 -47.09 21.26
CA ARG A 9 20.23 -47.02 21.15
C ARG A 9 20.64 -45.64 20.62
N ALA A 10 21.34 -44.93 21.50
CA ALA A 10 22.21 -43.81 21.16
C ALA A 10 23.45 -44.31 20.42
N ILE A 11 23.97 -43.49 19.50
CA ILE A 11 25.31 -43.63 18.94
C ILE A 11 26.09 -42.39 19.36
N ALA A 12 27.12 -42.61 20.17
CA ALA A 12 28.12 -41.62 20.60
C ALA A 12 29.40 -41.77 19.76
N PRO A 13 30.30 -40.76 19.76
CA PRO A 13 31.35 -40.58 18.76
C PRO A 13 32.67 -41.26 19.14
N ARG A 14 33.62 -41.35 18.20
CA ARG A 14 35.02 -41.68 18.46
C ARG A 14 35.97 -40.66 17.80
N HIS A 15 36.59 -39.85 18.65
CA HIS A 15 38.03 -39.54 18.78
C HIS A 15 38.99 -40.45 17.99
N ASP A 16 40.22 -40.11 17.56
CA ASP A 16 41.17 -39.02 17.81
C ASP A 16 42.25 -39.08 16.72
N GLY A 17 43.04 -38.01 16.52
CA GLY A 17 44.27 -38.11 15.72
C GLY A 17 44.97 -36.79 15.38
N GLU A 18 45.53 -36.13 16.38
CA GLU A 18 46.38 -34.94 16.25
C GLU A 18 47.80 -35.23 15.74
N SER A 19 48.45 -34.14 15.28
CA SER A 19 49.91 -33.90 15.10
C SER A 19 50.44 -34.17 13.67
N ARG A 20 51.23 -33.33 13.00
CA ARG A 20 52.17 -32.23 13.34
C ARG A 20 52.25 -31.25 12.15
N ARG A 21 52.07 -29.94 12.37
CA ARG A 21 53.09 -28.86 12.41
C ARG A 21 54.02 -28.69 11.17
N THR A 22 54.13 -27.41 10.82
CA THR A 22 55.23 -26.63 10.18
C THR A 22 55.36 -26.62 8.66
N GLY A 23 55.17 -25.43 8.07
CA GLY A 23 55.55 -25.16 6.68
C GLY A 23 55.06 -23.83 6.10
N CYS A 24 55.76 -22.75 6.44
CA CYS A 24 56.05 -21.59 5.58
C CYS A 24 54.91 -20.66 5.10
N ALA A 25 54.95 -19.44 5.62
CA ALA A 25 54.31 -18.27 5.04
C ALA A 25 54.96 -17.87 3.70
N ARG A 26 54.16 -17.72 2.63
CA ARG A 26 54.35 -16.76 1.53
C ARG A 26 53.16 -16.83 0.56
N GLU A 27 52.86 -15.68 -0.05
CA GLU A 27 51.93 -15.45 -1.17
C GLU A 27 50.46 -15.10 -0.83
N ALA A 28 50.28 -13.95 -0.18
CA ALA A 28 49.11 -13.10 -0.43
C ALA A 28 49.56 -11.90 -1.27
N ARG A 29 49.29 -11.92 -2.59
CA ARG A 29 49.25 -10.76 -3.50
C ARG A 29 48.67 -11.21 -4.86
N THR A 30 47.35 -11.24 -4.95
CA THR A 30 46.67 -11.22 -6.26
C THR A 30 46.13 -9.81 -6.51
N ARG A 31 46.49 -9.32 -7.70
CA ARG A 31 46.34 -7.96 -8.20
C ARG A 31 44.88 -7.68 -8.51
N PHE A 32 44.27 -6.68 -7.86
CA PHE A 32 43.09 -6.00 -8.42
C PHE A 32 43.57 -5.01 -9.48
N GLY A 33 43.50 -5.42 -10.75
CA GLY A 33 43.60 -4.51 -11.88
C GLY A 33 42.25 -3.82 -12.08
N GLU A 34 42.22 -2.50 -11.91
CA GLU A 34 41.05 -1.68 -12.22
C GLU A 34 40.80 -1.66 -13.73
N ASP A 35 39.63 -2.14 -14.15
CA ASP A 35 39.24 -2.26 -15.56
C ASP A 35 39.17 -0.91 -16.27
N ALA A 36 39.91 -0.78 -17.38
CA ALA A 36 39.92 0.40 -18.24
C ALA A 36 38.53 0.74 -18.82
N GLN A 37 37.62 -0.24 -18.89
CA GLN A 37 36.23 -0.05 -19.32
C GLN A 37 35.39 0.78 -18.33
N VAL A 38 35.63 0.66 -17.03
CA VAL A 38 34.89 1.43 -16.01
C VAL A 38 35.30 2.90 -16.02
N ARG A 39 36.59 3.20 -16.27
CA ARG A 39 37.07 4.58 -16.42
C ARG A 39 36.54 5.25 -17.69
N ALA A 40 36.34 4.48 -18.77
CA ALA A 40 35.79 5.00 -20.02
C ALA A 40 34.29 5.34 -19.91
N SER A 41 33.50 4.51 -19.22
CA SER A 41 32.06 4.74 -19.03
C SER A 41 31.75 5.92 -18.10
N VAL A 42 32.55 6.11 -17.04
CA VAL A 42 32.42 7.28 -16.15
C VAL A 42 32.77 8.59 -16.87
N ARG A 43 33.81 8.58 -17.73
CA ARG A 43 34.18 9.77 -18.53
C ARG A 43 33.14 10.10 -19.60
N TYR A 44 32.54 9.10 -20.23
CA TYR A 44 31.46 9.30 -21.20
C TYR A 44 30.20 9.89 -20.55
N ALA A 45 29.81 9.39 -19.37
CA ALA A 45 28.67 9.90 -18.61
C ALA A 45 28.89 11.35 -18.11
N ALA A 46 30.12 11.72 -17.74
CA ALA A 46 30.46 13.08 -17.37
C ALA A 46 30.41 14.06 -18.56
N ALA A 47 30.87 13.63 -19.74
CA ALA A 47 30.82 14.42 -20.96
C ALA A 47 29.38 14.64 -21.48
N GLN A 48 28.50 13.64 -21.32
CA GLN A 48 27.07 13.72 -21.64
C GLN A 48 26.34 14.75 -20.74
N ARG A 49 26.63 14.76 -19.43
CA ARG A 49 26.08 15.76 -18.48
C ARG A 49 26.55 17.18 -18.79
N GLY A 50 27.83 17.34 -19.20
CA GLY A 50 28.36 18.64 -19.61
C GLY A 50 27.67 19.21 -20.86
N ARG A 51 27.33 18.35 -21.83
CA ARG A 51 26.62 18.77 -23.06
C ARG A 51 25.14 19.08 -22.82
N GLN A 52 24.45 18.28 -21.99
CA GLN A 52 23.05 18.56 -21.62
C GLN A 52 22.92 19.82 -20.75
N GLY A 53 23.88 20.07 -19.86
CA GLY A 53 23.92 21.31 -19.06
C GLY A 53 24.18 22.58 -19.88
N ALA A 54 24.95 22.46 -20.97
CA ALA A 54 25.20 23.57 -21.88
C ALA A 54 24.00 23.87 -22.81
N GLN A 55 23.30 22.83 -23.29
CA GLN A 55 22.08 23.01 -24.11
C GLN A 55 20.88 23.54 -23.29
N ALA A 56 20.78 23.22 -22.00
CA ALA A 56 19.69 23.70 -21.14
C ALA A 56 19.82 25.17 -20.69
N ARG A 57 21.00 25.79 -20.82
CA ARG A 57 21.24 27.19 -20.46
C ARG A 57 20.89 28.20 -21.56
N GLY A 58 20.70 27.75 -22.80
CA GLY A 58 20.41 28.61 -23.95
C GLY A 58 18.91 28.85 -24.23
N ALA A 59 18.00 28.24 -23.45
CA ALA A 59 16.56 28.22 -23.77
C ALA A 59 15.64 28.50 -22.57
N ARG A 60 16.10 29.23 -21.56
CA ARG A 60 15.23 29.75 -20.49
C ARG A 60 15.24 31.27 -20.55
N GLY A 61 14.12 31.86 -20.98
CA GLY A 61 13.86 33.28 -20.74
C GLY A 61 13.91 33.55 -19.23
N ASP A 62 14.24 34.79 -18.87
CA ASP A 62 14.24 35.21 -17.47
C ASP A 62 12.87 34.91 -16.83
N PRO A 63 12.83 34.20 -15.69
CA PRO A 63 11.56 33.89 -15.03
C PRO A 63 10.85 35.18 -14.64
N GLU A 64 9.52 35.19 -14.81
CA GLU A 64 8.69 36.35 -14.50
C GLU A 64 8.87 36.78 -13.03
N PRO A 65 8.65 38.06 -12.68
CA PRO A 65 8.85 38.57 -11.32
C PRO A 65 8.15 37.75 -10.22
N ALA A 66 6.99 37.17 -10.52
CA ALA A 66 6.25 36.29 -9.62
C ALA A 66 6.95 34.93 -9.39
N GLU A 67 7.52 34.33 -10.44
CA GLU A 67 8.31 33.10 -10.33
C GLU A 67 9.64 33.33 -9.60
N ARG A 68 10.27 34.50 -9.79
CA ARG A 68 11.45 34.91 -9.02
C ARG A 68 11.14 35.08 -7.54
N SER A 69 10.00 35.70 -7.22
CA SER A 69 9.56 35.90 -5.83
C SER A 69 9.21 34.59 -5.13
N MET A 70 8.59 33.65 -5.84
CA MET A 70 8.23 32.34 -5.29
C MET A 70 9.47 31.44 -5.13
N ASN A 71 10.41 31.47 -6.07
CA ASN A 71 11.71 30.80 -5.93
C ASN A 71 12.56 31.41 -4.80
N ALA A 72 12.58 32.74 -4.66
CA ALA A 72 13.30 33.41 -3.58
C ALA A 72 12.68 33.15 -2.18
N MET A 73 11.35 32.98 -2.09
CA MET A 73 10.68 32.57 -0.85
C MET A 73 10.94 31.09 -0.52
N ASN A 74 11.05 30.21 -1.52
CA ASN A 74 11.37 28.80 -1.32
C ASN A 74 12.84 28.56 -0.94
N ASP A 75 13.76 29.42 -1.40
CA ASP A 75 15.19 29.36 -1.06
C ASP A 75 15.51 29.87 0.37
N ALA A 76 14.55 30.49 1.06
CA ALA A 76 14.80 31.17 2.34
C ALA A 76 14.69 30.27 3.59
N ARG A 77 14.14 29.06 3.50
CA ARG A 77 14.01 28.15 4.66
C ARG A 77 14.51 26.76 4.33
N ALA A 78 15.63 26.37 4.95
CA ALA A 78 16.11 24.99 4.88
C ALA A 78 14.96 24.01 5.22
N PRO A 79 14.74 22.96 4.40
CA PRO A 79 13.70 21.96 4.68
C PRO A 79 13.85 21.37 6.07
N ARG A 80 12.72 21.15 6.76
CA ARG A 80 12.67 20.54 8.10
C ARG A 80 11.65 19.41 8.11
N THR A 81 11.90 18.41 8.95
CA THR A 81 10.95 17.34 9.27
C THR A 81 10.78 17.28 10.79
N ALA A 82 9.57 16.91 11.21
CA ALA A 82 9.24 16.62 12.61
C ALA A 82 8.78 15.15 12.78
N LEU A 83 8.92 14.31 11.75
CA LEU A 83 8.42 12.93 11.78
C LEU A 83 9.34 12.00 12.58
N CYS A 84 10.65 12.13 12.41
CA CYS A 84 11.61 11.23 13.05
C CYS A 84 12.99 11.86 13.15
N HIS A 85 13.70 11.54 14.22
CA HIS A 85 15.13 11.75 14.34
C HIS A 85 15.76 10.62 15.17
N TYR A 86 17.09 10.56 15.21
CA TYR A 86 17.81 9.58 16.01
C TYR A 86 19.05 10.22 16.64
N THR A 87 19.52 9.61 17.72
CA THR A 87 20.81 9.88 18.36
C THR A 87 21.64 8.60 18.33
N THR A 88 22.82 8.59 18.96
CA THR A 88 23.63 7.37 19.11
C THR A 88 22.88 6.26 19.84
N ASP A 89 22.00 6.60 20.78
CA ASP A 89 21.41 5.64 21.72
C ASP A 89 19.88 5.54 21.64
N ALA A 90 19.23 6.32 20.77
CA ALA A 90 17.77 6.37 20.69
C ALA A 90 17.26 6.76 19.29
N VAL A 91 16.06 6.28 18.95
CA VAL A 91 15.28 6.66 17.76
C VAL A 91 13.96 7.24 18.23
N TYR A 92 13.54 8.36 17.64
CA TYR A 92 12.35 9.09 18.05
C TYR A 92 11.37 9.22 16.89
N TYR A 93 10.09 8.97 17.16
CA TYR A 93 8.97 9.19 16.25
C TYR A 93 8.20 10.42 16.74
N GLY A 94 8.43 11.55 16.10
CA GLY A 94 8.17 12.85 16.71
C GLY A 94 8.98 12.98 18.01
N ASP A 95 8.29 13.23 19.11
CA ASP A 95 8.90 13.33 20.45
C ASP A 95 8.93 11.99 21.22
N ALA A 96 8.32 10.92 20.69
CA ALA A 96 8.23 9.63 21.37
C ALA A 96 9.47 8.77 21.14
N ASP A 97 10.07 8.26 22.22
CA ASP A 97 11.19 7.31 22.17
C ASP A 97 10.68 5.94 21.68
N LEU A 98 11.26 5.44 20.59
CA LEU A 98 10.83 4.17 19.98
C LEU A 98 10.90 3.01 20.99
N VAL A 99 11.98 2.92 21.77
CA VAL A 99 12.23 1.77 22.66
C VAL A 99 11.41 1.88 23.93
N ARG A 100 11.33 3.08 24.52
CA ARG A 100 10.71 3.28 25.83
C ARG A 100 9.21 3.49 25.74
N ASP A 101 8.76 4.23 24.72
CA ASP A 101 7.38 4.72 24.65
C ASP A 101 6.51 3.94 23.64
N LEU A 102 7.12 3.32 22.61
CA LEU A 102 6.36 2.69 21.53
C LEU A 102 6.45 1.17 21.50
N LEU A 103 7.66 0.58 21.60
CA LEU A 103 7.84 -0.87 21.50
C LEU A 103 7.08 -1.62 22.60
N GLY A 104 6.11 -2.45 22.19
CA GLY A 104 5.25 -3.21 23.10
C GLY A 104 4.15 -2.40 23.81
N GLN A 105 4.12 -1.08 23.62
CA GLN A 105 3.17 -0.16 24.27
C GLN A 105 2.12 0.40 23.30
N ALA A 106 2.51 0.63 22.04
CA ALA A 106 1.64 1.17 21.00
C ALA A 106 1.44 0.15 19.87
N SER A 107 0.23 0.10 19.31
CA SER A 107 -0.01 -0.69 18.10
C SER A 107 0.53 0.04 16.86
N PHE A 108 0.73 -0.71 15.76
CA PHE A 108 1.09 -0.10 14.49
C PHE A 108 0.08 0.96 14.04
N ILE A 109 -1.22 0.73 14.29
CA ILE A 109 -2.30 1.69 13.97
C ILE A 109 -2.11 2.98 14.77
N ASP A 110 -1.75 2.90 16.05
CA ASP A 110 -1.53 4.09 16.88
C ASP A 110 -0.38 4.94 16.36
N VAL A 111 0.74 4.28 16.05
CA VAL A 111 1.94 4.94 15.53
C VAL A 111 1.65 5.55 14.16
N PHE A 112 1.00 4.81 13.26
CA PHE A 112 0.62 5.30 11.93
C PHE A 112 -0.30 6.50 12.00
N MET A 113 -1.35 6.43 12.82
CA MET A 113 -2.31 7.51 12.99
C MET A 113 -1.66 8.75 13.61
N LYS A 114 -0.79 8.58 14.61
CA LYS A 114 -0.06 9.69 15.23
C LYS A 114 0.93 10.34 14.26
N GLN A 115 1.71 9.56 13.52
CA GLN A 115 2.69 10.06 12.55
C GLN A 115 2.02 10.76 11.36
N THR A 116 0.91 10.21 10.87
CA THR A 116 0.25 10.72 9.65
C THR A 116 -0.70 11.88 9.95
N PHE A 117 -1.42 11.81 11.07
CA PHE A 117 -2.52 12.75 11.38
C PHE A 117 -2.32 13.51 12.69
N GLY A 118 -1.20 13.32 13.39
CA GLY A 118 -0.86 14.06 14.61
C GLY A 118 -1.63 13.63 15.86
N ARG A 119 -2.49 12.60 15.78
CA ARG A 119 -3.38 12.18 16.86
C ARG A 119 -3.37 10.67 17.10
N VAL A 120 -3.54 10.27 18.35
CA VAL A 120 -3.74 8.85 18.73
C VAL A 120 -5.22 8.52 18.54
N PRO A 121 -5.56 7.38 17.91
CA PRO A 121 -6.96 7.01 17.70
C PRO A 121 -7.59 6.53 19.00
N SER A 122 -8.90 6.75 19.16
CA SER A 122 -9.70 6.13 20.22
C SER A 122 -9.77 4.61 20.03
N ALA A 123 -10.23 3.88 21.06
CA ALA A 123 -10.40 2.43 20.95
C ALA A 123 -11.38 2.04 19.82
N GLY A 124 -12.46 2.81 19.62
CA GLY A 124 -13.41 2.59 18.53
C GLY A 124 -12.80 2.89 17.16
N GLU A 125 -12.09 4.00 17.03
CA GLU A 125 -11.38 4.35 15.79
C GLU A 125 -10.32 3.31 15.43
N ARG A 126 -9.60 2.77 16.42
CA ARG A 126 -8.62 1.70 16.21
C ARG A 126 -9.28 0.45 15.62
N ARG A 127 -10.44 0.05 16.15
CA ARG A 127 -11.23 -1.08 15.62
C ARG A 127 -11.72 -0.82 14.19
N ILE A 128 -12.12 0.41 13.89
CA ILE A 128 -12.50 0.81 12.52
C ILE A 128 -11.33 0.71 11.56
N VAL A 129 -10.19 1.32 11.91
CA VAL A 129 -9.00 1.31 11.06
C VAL A 129 -8.55 -0.13 10.81
N ASP A 130 -8.52 -0.98 11.84
CA ASP A 130 -8.18 -2.39 11.70
C ASP A 130 -9.12 -3.12 10.73
N ALA A 131 -10.44 -2.98 10.91
CA ALA A 131 -11.43 -3.61 10.03
C ALA A 131 -11.33 -3.11 8.58
N VAL A 132 -11.04 -1.82 8.37
CA VAL A 132 -10.78 -1.24 7.04
C VAL A 132 -9.54 -1.88 6.41
N LEU A 133 -8.44 -1.98 7.16
CA LEU A 133 -7.20 -2.58 6.66
C LEU A 133 -7.41 -4.06 6.33
N VAL A 134 -8.12 -4.82 7.18
CA VAL A 134 -8.46 -6.23 6.90
C VAL A 134 -9.31 -6.36 5.63
N THR A 135 -10.33 -5.51 5.48
CA THR A 135 -11.24 -5.56 4.31
C THR A 135 -10.52 -5.29 2.99
N LEU A 136 -9.51 -4.42 3.01
CA LEU A 136 -8.75 -4.03 1.81
C LEU A 136 -7.59 -4.98 1.49
N MET A 137 -7.27 -5.91 2.39
CA MET A 137 -6.00 -6.65 2.33
C MET A 137 -5.95 -7.62 1.16
N GLU A 138 -7.03 -8.37 0.89
CA GLU A 138 -7.08 -9.38 -0.18
C GLU A 138 -8.33 -9.34 -1.04
N HIS A 139 -8.16 -9.69 -2.32
CA HIS A 139 -9.28 -9.79 -3.26
C HIS A 139 -9.04 -10.82 -4.39
N GLY A 140 -8.20 -11.83 -4.11
CA GLY A 140 -7.84 -12.89 -5.07
C GLY A 140 -6.77 -12.45 -6.07
N MET A 141 -6.75 -13.08 -7.25
CA MET A 141 -5.78 -12.82 -8.32
C MET A 141 -6.12 -11.54 -9.10
N THR A 142 -6.15 -10.40 -8.40
CA THR A 142 -6.27 -9.07 -9.02
C THR A 142 -5.02 -8.73 -9.84
N PRO A 143 -5.08 -7.76 -10.78
CA PRO A 143 -3.91 -7.33 -11.53
C PRO A 143 -2.69 -6.99 -10.66
N SER A 144 -2.90 -6.44 -9.46
CA SER A 144 -1.82 -6.17 -8.49
C SER A 144 -1.15 -7.43 -7.95
N ALA A 145 -1.92 -8.49 -7.67
CA ALA A 145 -1.41 -9.78 -7.20
C ALA A 145 -0.66 -10.50 -8.32
N ILE A 146 -1.25 -10.53 -9.53
CA ILE A 146 -0.62 -11.10 -10.73
C ILE A 146 0.71 -10.39 -11.01
N ALA A 147 0.72 -9.06 -11.08
CA ALA A 147 1.94 -8.28 -11.32
C ALA A 147 3.01 -8.55 -10.27
N THR A 148 2.63 -8.63 -8.99
CA THR A 148 3.55 -8.94 -7.90
C THR A 148 4.22 -10.29 -8.08
N ARG A 149 3.43 -11.33 -8.37
CA ARG A 149 3.94 -12.69 -8.57
C ARG A 149 4.81 -12.79 -9.82
N MET A 150 4.45 -12.11 -10.91
CA MET A 150 5.25 -12.09 -12.15
C MET A 150 6.61 -11.42 -11.96
N ILE A 151 6.63 -10.25 -11.31
CA ILE A 151 7.90 -9.55 -11.06
C ILE A 151 8.75 -10.34 -10.08
N TYR A 152 8.16 -10.90 -9.02
CA TYR A 152 8.91 -11.76 -8.10
C TYR A 152 9.46 -13.01 -8.77
N ALA A 153 8.68 -13.69 -9.63
CA ALA A 153 9.13 -14.88 -10.34
C ALA A 153 10.31 -14.62 -11.30
N SER A 154 10.43 -13.40 -11.83
CA SER A 154 11.54 -13.00 -12.69
C SER A 154 12.77 -12.47 -11.94
N SER A 155 12.60 -11.98 -10.70
CA SER A 155 13.69 -11.51 -9.83
C SER A 155 13.42 -11.89 -8.36
N PRO A 156 13.58 -13.18 -7.99
CA PRO A 156 13.24 -13.68 -6.65
C PRO A 156 14.09 -13.07 -5.52
N GLU A 157 15.28 -12.56 -5.83
CA GLU A 157 16.14 -11.82 -4.90
C GLU A 157 15.60 -10.42 -4.55
N ASN A 158 14.59 -9.93 -5.27
CA ASN A 158 14.06 -8.58 -5.18
C ASN A 158 12.58 -8.57 -4.75
N LEU A 159 12.33 -9.01 -3.52
CA LEU A 159 10.99 -9.04 -2.93
C LEU A 159 10.26 -7.69 -3.05
N GLN A 160 10.97 -6.59 -2.75
CA GLN A 160 10.42 -5.25 -2.81
C GLN A 160 10.00 -4.82 -4.21
N ALA A 161 10.64 -5.31 -5.28
CA ALA A 161 10.21 -5.02 -6.65
C ALA A 161 8.85 -5.67 -6.96
N GLY A 162 8.62 -6.89 -6.49
CA GLY A 162 7.32 -7.55 -6.58
C GLY A 162 6.24 -6.71 -5.91
N VAL A 163 6.45 -6.34 -4.64
CA VAL A 163 5.49 -5.50 -3.90
C VAL A 163 5.26 -4.16 -4.59
N ALA A 164 6.33 -3.47 -5.02
CA ALA A 164 6.22 -2.20 -5.72
C ALA A 164 5.41 -2.31 -7.02
N ALA A 165 5.62 -3.37 -7.81
CA ALA A 165 4.87 -3.61 -9.03
C ALA A 165 3.38 -3.79 -8.78
N GLY A 166 3.00 -4.55 -7.74
CA GLY A 166 1.60 -4.69 -7.37
C GLY A 166 0.98 -3.40 -6.86
N LEU A 167 1.73 -2.59 -6.10
CA LEU A 167 1.26 -1.28 -5.61
C LEU A 167 1.02 -0.29 -6.75
N LEU A 168 1.84 -0.31 -7.81
CA LEU A 168 1.62 0.51 -9.01
C LEU A 168 0.30 0.18 -9.73
N ALA A 169 -0.25 -1.02 -9.53
CA ALA A 169 -1.54 -1.42 -10.07
C ALA A 169 -2.74 -0.97 -9.20
N VAL A 170 -2.52 -0.38 -8.02
CA VAL A 170 -3.57 0.19 -7.19
C VAL A 170 -3.93 1.58 -7.73
N ALA A 171 -5.03 1.65 -8.49
CA ALA A 171 -5.40 2.84 -9.27
C ALA A 171 -6.92 3.12 -9.27
N SER A 172 -7.37 4.02 -10.14
CA SER A 172 -8.77 4.51 -10.18
C SER A 172 -9.84 3.42 -10.28
N ARG A 173 -9.56 2.31 -10.98
CA ARG A 173 -10.51 1.20 -11.16
C ARG A 173 -10.55 0.23 -9.98
N PHE A 174 -9.43 0.07 -9.26
CA PHE A 174 -9.30 -0.86 -8.15
C PHE A 174 -9.03 -0.08 -6.88
N VAL A 175 -10.01 -0.02 -5.98
CA VAL A 175 -9.98 0.75 -4.71
C VAL A 175 -10.08 2.28 -4.88
N GLY A 176 -9.81 2.82 -6.07
CA GLY A 176 -9.83 4.26 -6.35
C GLY A 176 -11.20 4.96 -6.26
N THR A 177 -12.30 4.25 -6.06
CA THR A 177 -13.64 4.83 -5.84
C THR A 177 -13.84 5.44 -4.45
N MET A 178 -12.92 5.17 -3.52
CA MET A 178 -13.01 5.63 -2.12
C MET A 178 -12.93 7.16 -2.01
N GLU A 179 -11.94 7.82 -2.63
CA GLU A 179 -11.78 9.28 -2.51
C GLU A 179 -12.95 10.03 -3.16
N PRO A 180 -13.41 9.70 -4.39
CA PRO A 180 -14.57 10.36 -4.96
C PRO A 180 -15.83 10.13 -4.12
N ALA A 181 -16.02 8.93 -3.56
CA ALA A 181 -17.15 8.67 -2.65
C ALA A 181 -17.06 9.58 -1.41
N ALA A 182 -15.91 9.64 -0.74
CA ALA A 182 -15.71 10.49 0.42
C ALA A 182 -15.93 11.99 0.13
N GLN A 183 -15.56 12.47 -1.07
CA GLN A 183 -15.88 13.84 -1.50
C GLN A 183 -17.39 14.08 -1.59
N LEU A 184 -18.15 13.13 -2.18
CA LEU A 184 -19.62 13.23 -2.25
C LEU A 184 -20.23 13.24 -0.86
N LEU A 185 -19.80 12.31 0.00
CA LEU A 185 -20.31 12.18 1.36
C LEU A 185 -20.02 13.42 2.20
N GLY A 186 -18.81 13.99 2.11
CA GLY A 186 -18.47 15.23 2.81
C GLY A 186 -19.35 16.41 2.39
N ARG A 187 -19.68 16.54 1.10
CA ARG A 187 -20.59 17.59 0.62
C ARG A 187 -22.02 17.40 1.14
N ILE A 188 -22.48 16.15 1.25
CA ILE A 188 -23.82 15.83 1.76
C ILE A 188 -23.87 16.08 3.28
N ALA A 189 -22.85 15.62 4.01
CA ALA A 189 -22.75 15.78 5.46
C ALA A 189 -22.64 17.25 5.89
N ALA A 190 -22.04 18.11 5.06
CA ALA A 190 -21.93 19.55 5.32
C ALA A 190 -23.16 20.37 4.90
N SER A 191 -24.16 19.75 4.26
CA SER A 191 -25.37 20.43 3.79
C SER A 191 -26.39 20.59 4.91
N GLU A 192 -27.05 21.74 4.99
CA GLU A 192 -28.20 21.96 5.90
C GLU A 192 -29.37 21.01 5.58
N ASP A 193 -29.53 20.68 4.30
CA ASP A 193 -30.46 19.65 3.83
C ASP A 193 -29.68 18.54 3.12
N ALA A 194 -29.28 17.53 3.90
CA ALA A 194 -28.52 16.38 3.40
C ALA A 194 -29.32 15.56 2.38
N ALA A 195 -30.64 15.41 2.58
CA ALA A 195 -31.49 14.63 1.69
C ALA A 195 -31.62 15.29 0.31
N ALA A 196 -31.87 16.60 0.26
CA ALA A 196 -31.93 17.35 -1.00
C ALA A 196 -30.57 17.39 -1.71
N GLN A 197 -29.47 17.53 -0.97
CA GLN A 197 -28.11 17.47 -1.56
C GLN A 197 -27.80 16.08 -2.13
N ALA A 198 -28.18 15.00 -1.43
CA ALA A 198 -28.04 13.63 -1.93
C ALA A 198 -28.86 13.38 -3.19
N ALA A 199 -30.11 13.86 -3.23
CA ALA A 199 -30.99 13.79 -4.40
C ALA A 199 -30.36 14.49 -5.63
N ARG A 200 -29.83 15.71 -5.45
CA ARG A 200 -29.13 16.44 -6.52
C ARG A 200 -27.92 15.65 -7.04
N VAL A 201 -27.08 15.13 -6.15
CA VAL A 201 -25.93 14.31 -6.55
C VAL A 201 -26.36 13.09 -7.37
N ALA A 202 -27.35 12.33 -6.90
CA ALA A 202 -27.83 11.14 -7.62
C ALA A 202 -28.40 11.49 -9.01
N GLN A 203 -29.18 12.57 -9.11
CA GLN A 203 -29.72 13.07 -10.38
C GLN A 203 -28.62 13.51 -11.35
N ASP A 204 -27.59 14.21 -10.88
CA ASP A 204 -26.48 14.67 -11.72
C ASP A 204 -25.70 13.49 -12.34
N TYR A 205 -25.42 12.44 -11.56
CA TYR A 205 -24.78 11.23 -12.08
C TYR A 205 -25.68 10.48 -13.05
N ARG A 206 -26.99 10.41 -12.76
CA ARG A 206 -27.98 9.80 -13.66
C ARG A 206 -28.07 10.53 -15.00
N ALA A 207 -28.10 11.86 -14.98
CA ALA A 207 -28.14 12.70 -16.19
C ALA A 207 -26.89 12.51 -17.05
N ARG A 208 -25.71 12.39 -16.42
CA ARG A 208 -24.43 12.12 -17.10
C ARG A 208 -24.23 10.65 -17.49
N ARG A 209 -25.15 9.75 -17.10
CA ARG A 209 -25.05 8.30 -17.29
C ARG A 209 -23.78 7.70 -16.68
N GLU A 210 -23.32 8.26 -15.57
CA GLU A 210 -22.15 7.81 -14.84
C GLU A 210 -22.57 7.00 -13.60
N ALA A 211 -21.70 6.06 -13.20
CA ALA A 211 -21.88 5.34 -11.94
C ALA A 211 -21.54 6.26 -10.75
N VAL A 212 -22.35 6.21 -9.70
CA VAL A 212 -22.08 6.94 -8.46
C VAL A 212 -20.94 6.24 -7.71
N PRO A 213 -19.83 6.92 -7.38
CA PRO A 213 -18.75 6.34 -6.60
C PRO A 213 -19.25 5.78 -5.27
N GLY A 214 -18.80 4.58 -4.92
CA GLY A 214 -19.24 3.86 -3.71
C GLY A 214 -20.48 2.98 -3.91
N PHE A 215 -21.10 3.00 -5.10
CA PHE A 215 -22.30 2.25 -5.43
C PHE A 215 -22.10 1.27 -6.59
N GLY A 216 -22.86 0.18 -6.54
CA GLY A 216 -22.83 -0.91 -7.50
C GLY A 216 -21.75 -1.96 -7.20
N HIS A 217 -22.09 -3.22 -7.45
CA HIS A 217 -21.17 -4.34 -7.42
C HIS A 217 -21.56 -5.37 -8.50
N HIS A 218 -20.57 -5.96 -9.16
CA HIS A 218 -20.81 -6.94 -10.24
C HIS A 218 -21.20 -8.32 -9.69
N LEU A 219 -20.56 -8.77 -8.59
CA LEU A 219 -20.86 -10.03 -7.89
C LEU A 219 -21.95 -9.94 -6.81
N HIS A 220 -21.76 -9.08 -5.79
CA HIS A 220 -22.65 -9.02 -4.63
C HIS A 220 -24.00 -8.37 -4.95
N LYS A 221 -25.08 -9.11 -4.74
CA LYS A 221 -26.48 -8.69 -4.85
C LYS A 221 -27.32 -9.45 -3.80
N PRO A 222 -28.30 -8.83 -3.12
CA PRO A 222 -28.68 -7.42 -3.25
C PRO A 222 -27.65 -6.46 -2.64
N ASP A 223 -26.91 -6.87 -1.62
CA ASP A 223 -25.95 -6.02 -0.91
C ASP A 223 -24.54 -6.63 -0.80
N ASP A 224 -23.52 -5.77 -0.66
CA ASP A 224 -22.16 -6.18 -0.34
C ASP A 224 -22.07 -6.51 1.15
N PRO A 225 -21.82 -7.78 1.53
CA PRO A 225 -21.80 -8.18 2.94
C PRO A 225 -20.72 -7.44 3.75
N ARG A 226 -19.65 -6.98 3.09
CA ARG A 226 -18.58 -6.21 3.76
C ARG A 226 -19.07 -4.82 4.14
N ALA A 227 -19.84 -4.17 3.26
CA ALA A 227 -20.40 -2.86 3.54
C ALA A 227 -21.34 -2.92 4.76
N ILE A 228 -22.21 -3.95 4.81
CA ILE A 228 -23.11 -4.19 5.95
C ILE A 228 -22.32 -4.39 7.24
N ALA A 229 -21.32 -5.28 7.24
CA ALA A 229 -20.52 -5.59 8.42
C ALA A 229 -19.76 -4.37 8.95
N LEU A 230 -19.17 -3.57 8.04
CA LEU A 230 -18.44 -2.35 8.39
C LEU A 230 -19.34 -1.29 9.03
N LEU A 231 -20.52 -1.04 8.44
CA LEU A 231 -21.48 -0.07 8.99
C LEU A 231 -22.04 -0.53 10.33
N ALA A 232 -22.28 -1.84 10.51
CA ALA A 232 -22.69 -2.41 11.78
C ALA A 232 -21.62 -2.23 12.86
N LEU A 233 -20.35 -2.51 12.52
CA LEU A 233 -19.22 -2.29 13.42
C LEU A 233 -19.11 -0.82 13.84
N ALA A 234 -19.27 0.13 12.92
CA ALA A 234 -19.25 1.55 13.24
C ALA A 234 -20.32 1.95 14.27
N ARG A 235 -21.51 1.35 14.19
CA ARG A 235 -22.55 1.55 15.21
C ARG A 235 -22.17 0.92 16.55
N GLU A 236 -21.65 -0.30 16.53
CA GLU A 236 -21.21 -1.03 17.73
C GLU A 236 -20.14 -0.26 18.51
N VAL A 237 -19.16 0.32 17.81
CA VAL A 237 -18.02 0.99 18.44
C VAL A 237 -18.20 2.50 18.62
N GLY A 238 -19.39 3.03 18.31
CA GLY A 238 -19.74 4.43 18.52
C GLY A 238 -19.03 5.42 17.59
N THR A 239 -18.61 4.99 16.40
CA THR A 239 -17.97 5.85 15.38
C THR A 239 -18.88 6.16 14.20
N TYR A 240 -20.10 5.63 14.18
CA TYR A 240 -21.10 5.96 13.15
C TYR A 240 -21.52 7.43 13.29
N GLY A 241 -21.32 8.24 12.25
CA GLY A 241 -21.53 9.68 12.30
C GLY A 241 -22.08 10.27 10.98
N PRO A 242 -21.86 11.58 10.75
CA PRO A 242 -22.45 12.33 9.63
C PRO A 242 -22.14 11.76 8.24
N TYR A 243 -20.96 11.20 8.01
CA TYR A 243 -20.61 10.59 6.73
C TYR A 243 -21.36 9.29 6.49
N CYS A 244 -21.56 8.46 7.52
CA CYS A 244 -22.41 7.27 7.40
C CYS A 244 -23.89 7.64 7.20
N GLU A 245 -24.39 8.69 7.85
CA GLU A 245 -25.74 9.22 7.60
C GLU A 245 -25.88 9.74 6.16
N ALA A 246 -24.90 10.51 5.68
CA ALA A 246 -24.82 10.97 4.31
C ALA A 246 -24.83 9.81 3.29
N LEU A 247 -24.15 8.70 3.61
CA LEU A 247 -24.15 7.50 2.77
C LEU A 247 -25.55 6.88 2.68
N GLY A 248 -26.29 6.86 3.80
CA GLY A 248 -27.68 6.41 3.84
C GLY A 248 -28.61 7.28 2.98
N HIS A 249 -28.50 8.61 3.10
CA HIS A 249 -29.26 9.54 2.26
C HIS A 249 -28.92 9.38 0.77
N LEU A 250 -27.64 9.24 0.45
CA LEU A 250 -27.19 9.03 -0.91
C LEU A 250 -27.68 7.69 -1.47
N ALA A 251 -27.67 6.62 -0.67
CA ALA A 251 -28.19 5.32 -1.09
C ALA A 251 -29.68 5.39 -1.47
N ALA A 252 -30.50 6.02 -0.63
CA ALA A 252 -31.92 6.20 -0.94
C ALA A 252 -32.13 7.04 -2.22
N ALA A 253 -31.37 8.12 -2.38
CA ALA A 253 -31.43 8.97 -3.56
C ALA A 253 -30.99 8.25 -4.85
N VAL A 254 -29.94 7.42 -4.76
CA VAL A 254 -29.43 6.62 -5.88
C VAL A 254 -30.47 5.57 -6.32
N ASP A 255 -31.13 4.91 -5.37
CA ASP A 255 -32.19 3.94 -5.67
C ASP A 255 -33.35 4.59 -6.41
N VAL A 256 -33.79 5.77 -5.94
CA VAL A 256 -34.86 6.56 -6.60
C VAL A 256 -34.43 6.98 -8.02
N ALA A 257 -33.23 7.52 -8.19
CA ALA A 257 -32.75 7.97 -9.49
C ALA A 257 -32.54 6.81 -10.49
N ALA A 258 -32.18 5.62 -10.00
CA ALA A 258 -32.00 4.43 -10.81
C ALA A 258 -33.31 3.67 -11.10
N GLY A 259 -34.36 3.90 -10.30
CA GLY A 259 -35.63 3.17 -10.35
C GLY A 259 -35.52 1.72 -9.86
N ARG A 260 -34.45 1.38 -9.14
CA ARG A 260 -34.16 0.05 -8.59
C ARG A 260 -33.09 0.16 -7.51
N HIS A 261 -32.99 -0.86 -6.67
CA HIS A 261 -31.95 -0.94 -5.66
C HIS A 261 -30.54 -1.02 -6.27
N ILE A 262 -29.61 -0.21 -5.75
CA ILE A 262 -28.19 -0.18 -6.06
C ILE A 262 -27.38 -0.42 -4.79
N THR A 263 -26.67 -1.54 -4.77
CA THR A 263 -25.78 -1.96 -3.69
C THR A 263 -24.77 -0.89 -3.28
N ILE A 264 -24.61 -0.66 -1.96
CA ILE A 264 -23.43 0.03 -1.43
C ILE A 264 -22.25 -0.95 -1.49
N ASN A 265 -21.14 -0.56 -2.11
CA ASN A 265 -19.95 -1.41 -2.14
C ASN A 265 -19.01 -1.14 -0.94
N ALA A 266 -18.09 -2.05 -0.69
CA ALA A 266 -17.12 -1.93 0.42
C ALA A 266 -16.38 -0.58 0.43
N THR A 267 -15.96 -0.05 -0.73
CA THR A 267 -15.25 1.25 -0.77
C THR A 267 -16.12 2.44 -0.39
N GLY A 268 -17.43 2.38 -0.65
CA GLY A 268 -18.39 3.40 -0.22
C GLY A 268 -18.58 3.39 1.30
N ALA A 269 -18.71 2.20 1.90
CA ALA A 269 -18.76 2.06 3.36
C ALA A 269 -17.44 2.52 4.02
N ILE A 270 -16.29 2.12 3.48
CA ILE A 270 -14.98 2.54 3.99
C ILE A 270 -14.81 4.06 3.90
N ALA A 271 -15.23 4.69 2.80
CA ALA A 271 -15.19 6.14 2.64
C ALA A 271 -16.02 6.85 3.73
N ALA A 272 -17.18 6.30 4.08
CA ALA A 272 -18.01 6.84 5.16
C ALA A 272 -17.34 6.69 6.54
N LEU A 273 -16.87 5.48 6.86
CA LEU A 273 -16.20 5.16 8.12
C LEU A 273 -14.95 6.02 8.35
N LEU A 274 -14.08 6.15 7.34
CA LEU A 274 -12.88 6.97 7.42
C LEU A 274 -13.22 8.47 7.53
N GLY A 275 -14.31 8.91 6.89
CA GLY A 275 -14.82 10.27 7.01
C GLY A 275 -15.28 10.60 8.43
N ASP A 276 -16.02 9.69 9.07
CA ASP A 276 -16.54 9.89 10.43
C ASP A 276 -15.44 9.93 11.50
N ILE A 277 -14.33 9.21 11.29
CA ILE A 277 -13.16 9.31 12.17
C ILE A 277 -12.22 10.46 11.71
N GLY A 278 -12.65 11.33 10.80
CA GLY A 278 -11.91 12.54 10.44
C GLY A 278 -10.62 12.31 9.63
N ILE A 279 -10.52 11.22 8.87
CA ILE A 279 -9.42 11.06 7.91
C ILE A 279 -9.63 12.04 6.75
N PRO A 280 -8.61 12.86 6.39
CA PRO A 280 -8.69 13.72 5.22
C PRO A 280 -8.88 12.90 3.94
N THR A 281 -9.84 13.29 3.11
CA THR A 281 -10.18 12.58 1.86
C THR A 281 -8.97 12.33 0.95
N ALA A 282 -8.04 13.28 0.87
CA ALA A 282 -6.83 13.17 0.06
C ALA A 282 -5.85 12.07 0.52
N LEU A 283 -6.00 11.56 1.75
CA LEU A 283 -5.13 10.54 2.34
C LEU A 283 -5.82 9.19 2.52
N MET A 284 -7.13 9.09 2.24
CA MET A 284 -7.90 7.84 2.45
C MET A 284 -7.36 6.67 1.62
N ARG A 285 -6.90 6.91 0.39
CA ARG A 285 -6.26 5.87 -0.44
C ARG A 285 -4.97 5.33 0.17
N GLY A 286 -4.33 6.08 1.06
CA GLY A 286 -3.18 5.60 1.83
C GLY A 286 -3.46 4.32 2.61
N PHE A 287 -4.69 4.16 3.13
CA PHE A 287 -5.09 2.94 3.84
C PHE A 287 -5.15 1.72 2.91
N ALA A 288 -5.60 1.92 1.66
CA ALA A 288 -5.59 0.87 0.66
C ALA A 288 -4.18 0.46 0.27
N VAL A 289 -3.28 1.43 0.06
CA VAL A 289 -1.87 1.17 -0.27
C VAL A 289 -1.18 0.43 0.88
N LEU A 290 -1.36 0.90 2.11
CA LEU A 290 -0.83 0.28 3.33
C LEU A 290 -1.30 -1.18 3.48
N SER A 291 -2.61 -1.39 3.41
CA SER A 291 -3.21 -2.72 3.54
C SER A 291 -2.77 -3.66 2.41
N ARG A 292 -2.79 -3.18 1.16
CA ARG A 292 -2.38 -3.99 0.00
C ARG A 292 -0.92 -4.37 0.05
N ALA A 293 -0.02 -3.54 0.60
CA ALA A 293 1.38 -3.93 0.77
C ALA A 293 1.49 -5.22 1.61
N ALA A 294 0.71 -5.37 2.68
CA ALA A 294 0.68 -6.58 3.50
C ALA A 294 0.15 -7.80 2.73
N GLY A 295 -0.93 -7.64 1.96
CA GLY A 295 -1.45 -8.70 1.08
C GLY A 295 -0.44 -9.14 0.03
N LEU A 296 0.23 -8.20 -0.63
CA LEU A 296 1.24 -8.47 -1.66
C LEU A 296 2.47 -9.21 -1.11
N ILE A 297 2.90 -8.90 0.12
CA ILE A 297 3.92 -9.70 0.82
C ILE A 297 3.43 -11.14 1.02
N SER A 298 2.14 -11.33 1.32
CA SER A 298 1.55 -12.67 1.48
C SER A 298 1.53 -13.44 0.16
N HIS A 299 1.25 -12.78 -0.96
CA HIS A 299 1.38 -13.39 -2.30
C HIS A 299 2.80 -13.85 -2.58
N ILE A 300 3.82 -13.07 -2.21
CA ILE A 300 5.23 -13.47 -2.38
C ILE A 300 5.58 -14.65 -1.45
N ALA A 301 5.13 -14.62 -0.19
CA ALA A 301 5.37 -15.70 0.75
C ALA A 301 4.68 -17.02 0.30
N GLU A 302 3.53 -16.94 -0.36
CA GLU A 302 2.93 -18.08 -1.04
C GLU A 302 3.77 -18.52 -2.25
N GLU A 303 4.17 -17.58 -3.11
CA GLU A 303 5.00 -17.84 -4.30
C GLU A 303 6.36 -18.50 -3.97
N GLN A 304 6.93 -18.24 -2.80
CA GLN A 304 8.14 -18.92 -2.30
C GLN A 304 7.92 -20.39 -1.94
N ARG A 305 6.71 -20.74 -1.49
CA ARG A 305 6.36 -22.09 -1.01
C ARG A 305 5.75 -22.92 -2.14
N ASP A 306 4.91 -22.30 -2.95
CA ASP A 306 4.18 -22.89 -4.06
C ASP A 306 4.22 -21.94 -5.27
N PRO A 307 5.27 -22.06 -6.12
CA PRO A 307 5.48 -21.15 -7.24
C PRO A 307 4.40 -21.28 -8.32
N SER A 308 3.66 -20.21 -8.56
CA SER A 308 2.62 -20.10 -9.60
C SER A 308 3.08 -19.31 -10.83
N GLY A 309 4.25 -18.66 -10.77
CA GLY A 309 4.70 -17.67 -11.74
C GLY A 309 4.80 -18.21 -13.17
N ARG A 310 5.40 -19.39 -13.33
CA ARG A 310 5.48 -20.08 -14.63
C ARG A 310 4.11 -20.50 -15.14
N PHE A 311 3.25 -21.01 -14.26
CA PHE A 311 1.90 -21.41 -14.63
C PHE A 311 1.08 -20.24 -15.16
N ILE A 312 1.10 -19.10 -14.48
CA ILE A 312 0.41 -17.88 -14.93
C ILE A 312 0.96 -17.42 -16.29
N TRP A 313 2.29 -17.44 -16.49
CA TRP A 313 2.88 -17.10 -17.77
C TRP A 313 2.42 -18.05 -18.88
N SER A 314 2.58 -19.36 -18.71
CA SER A 314 2.15 -20.35 -19.71
C SER A 314 0.67 -20.22 -20.04
N LEU A 315 -0.19 -20.04 -19.04
CA LEU A 315 -1.63 -19.84 -19.24
C LEU A 315 -1.93 -18.64 -20.14
N VAL A 316 -1.24 -17.52 -19.92
CA VAL A 316 -1.41 -16.31 -20.75
C VAL A 316 -0.87 -16.53 -22.16
N ASP A 317 0.29 -17.18 -22.30
CA ASP A 317 0.90 -17.44 -23.61
C ASP A 317 0.02 -18.37 -24.47
N GLU A 318 -0.47 -19.46 -23.89
CA GLU A 318 -1.39 -20.39 -24.56
C GLU A 318 -2.69 -19.71 -24.99
N ALA A 319 -3.32 -18.96 -24.08
CA ALA A 319 -4.58 -18.28 -24.35
C ALA A 319 -4.46 -17.19 -25.42
N MET A 320 -3.27 -16.62 -25.62
CA MET A 320 -3.05 -15.52 -26.56
C MET A 320 -2.50 -15.99 -27.91
N THR A 321 -1.83 -17.15 -27.96
CA THR A 321 -1.17 -17.64 -29.18
C THR A 321 -1.89 -18.82 -29.84
N ASP A 322 -2.85 -19.45 -29.15
CA ASP A 322 -3.46 -20.74 -29.55
C ASP A 322 -2.44 -21.87 -29.76
N ILE A 323 -1.21 -21.70 -29.26
CA ILE A 323 -0.14 -22.70 -29.31
C ILE A 323 0.00 -23.29 -27.90
N PRO A 324 -0.15 -24.61 -27.72
CA PRO A 324 0.06 -25.25 -26.42
C PRO A 324 1.48 -24.99 -25.90
N SER A 325 1.62 -24.64 -24.62
CA SER A 325 2.95 -24.44 -24.03
C SER A 325 3.66 -25.79 -23.95
N VAL A 326 4.97 -25.78 -24.26
CA VAL A 326 5.79 -26.98 -24.16
C VAL A 326 6.06 -27.22 -22.67
N GLY A 327 5.44 -28.25 -22.10
CA GLY A 327 5.39 -28.53 -20.66
C GLY A 327 6.72 -28.66 -19.93
#